data_AF-A0A368DI11-F1
#
_entry.id   AF-A0A368DI11-F1
#
_cell.length_a   1.000
_cell.length_b   1.000
_cell.length_c   1.000
_cell.angle_alpha   90.00
_cell.angle_beta   90.00
_cell.angle_gamma   90.00
#
_symmetry.space_group_name_H-M   'P 1'
#
loop_
_entity.id
_entity.type
_entity.pdbx_description
1 polymer ?
#
loop_
_entity_poly.entity_id
_entity_poly.type
_entity_poly.pdbx_seq_one_letter_code
_entity_poly.pdbx_strand_id
1 'polypeptide(L)'
;KNYVATGANGGKPMYSWKMDDISTVTQSDDQLKSALDMINVVPNPYYAFSQYERTRLETKVKITNLPERCTVNIYTVNGKLVRSFEKDSPVTSLDWDLTNQKAIPIASGIYLIHVEVPGIGERVLKFFCGMRQVDLQGI
;
A
#
# COMPACT_ATOMS: atom_id res chain seq x y z
N LYS A 1 27.16 -32.22 44.12
CA LYS A 1 27.54 -32.16 42.69
C LYS A 1 28.79 -31.29 42.60
N ASN A 2 29.93 -31.85 42.20
CA ASN A 2 31.19 -31.11 42.10
C ASN A 2 31.14 -30.22 40.86
N TYR A 3 31.24 -28.90 41.04
CA TYR A 3 31.31 -27.94 39.95
C TYR A 3 32.79 -27.82 39.55
N VAL A 4 33.16 -28.39 38.40
CA VAL A 4 34.49 -28.23 37.81
C VAL A 4 34.49 -26.87 37.10
N ALA A 5 35.14 -25.87 37.69
CA ALA A 5 35.35 -24.59 37.04
C ALA A 5 36.33 -24.80 35.87
N THR A 6 35.87 -24.63 34.64
CA THR A 6 36.68 -24.81 33.42
C THR A 6 37.83 -23.81 33.26
N GLY A 7 38.02 -22.88 34.21
CA GLY A 7 39.06 -21.84 34.16
C GLY A 7 38.86 -20.78 33.06
N ALA A 8 37.86 -20.94 32.21
CA ALA A 8 37.56 -20.01 31.13
C ALA A 8 37.18 -18.63 31.70
N ASN A 9 37.82 -17.58 31.19
CA ASN A 9 37.70 -16.18 31.64
C ASN A 9 38.17 -15.89 33.09
N GLY A 10 39.06 -16.70 33.66
CA GLY A 10 39.72 -16.37 34.94
C GLY A 10 38.76 -16.18 36.12
N GLY A 11 37.61 -16.88 36.10
CA GLY A 11 36.58 -16.75 37.13
C GLY A 11 35.74 -15.47 37.06
N LYS A 12 35.93 -14.63 36.03
CA LYS A 12 35.11 -13.45 35.79
C LYS A 12 33.83 -13.82 35.02
N PRO A 13 32.67 -13.21 35.36
CA PRO A 13 31.42 -13.49 34.66
C PRO A 13 31.53 -13.17 33.17
N MET A 14 31.11 -14.11 32.32
CA MET A 14 30.94 -13.88 30.89
C MET A 14 29.47 -13.62 30.60
N TYR A 15 29.21 -12.58 29.81
CA TYR A 15 27.91 -12.33 29.21
C TYR A 15 28.03 -12.57 27.70
N SER A 16 27.12 -13.35 27.14
CA SER A 16 27.01 -13.56 25.70
C SER A 16 25.63 -13.11 25.23
N TRP A 17 25.59 -12.22 24.25
CA TRP A 17 24.38 -11.81 23.56
C TRP A 17 24.25 -12.67 22.30
N LYS A 18 23.08 -13.26 22.05
CA LYS A 18 22.78 -13.96 20.79
C LYS A 18 21.76 -13.15 20.00
N MET A 19 22.03 -12.93 18.71
CA MET A 19 21.17 -12.19 17.79
C MET A 19 20.44 -13.10 16.78
N ASP A 20 20.47 -14.41 16.95
CA ASP A 20 19.84 -15.37 16.02
C ASP A 20 18.33 -15.12 15.82
N ASP A 21 17.66 -14.57 16.83
CA ASP A 21 16.21 -14.27 16.80
C ASP A 21 15.87 -12.92 16.13
N ILE A 22 16.88 -12.08 15.85
CA ILE A 22 16.74 -10.76 15.20
C ILE A 22 17.49 -10.74 13.86
N SER A 23 17.54 -11.88 13.19
CA SER A 23 18.10 -11.97 11.85
C SER A 23 17.07 -11.56 10.81
N THR A 24 17.52 -10.97 9.69
CA THR A 24 16.65 -10.70 8.54
C THR A 24 16.16 -12.01 7.94
N VAL A 25 14.92 -12.38 8.23
CA VAL A 25 14.27 -13.54 7.61
C VAL A 25 13.70 -13.11 6.26
N THR A 26 14.24 -13.67 5.18
CA THR A 26 13.69 -13.51 3.83
C THR A 26 12.61 -14.56 3.59
N GLN A 27 11.58 -14.23 2.80
CA GLN A 27 10.51 -15.16 2.38
C GLN A 27 9.62 -15.73 3.52
N SER A 28 9.34 -14.93 4.55
CA SER A 28 8.31 -15.31 5.53
C SER A 28 6.91 -14.90 5.04
N ASP A 29 6.05 -15.89 4.79
CA ASP A 29 4.66 -15.68 4.34
C ASP A 29 3.85 -14.80 5.30
N ASP A 30 4.09 -14.91 6.60
CA ASP A 30 3.40 -14.12 7.61
C ASP A 30 3.80 -12.64 7.57
N GLN A 31 5.09 -12.35 7.34
CA GLN A 31 5.53 -10.96 7.13
C GLN A 31 5.04 -10.39 5.80
N LEU A 32 4.90 -11.24 4.77
CA LEU A 32 4.34 -10.85 3.48
C LEU A 32 2.87 -10.41 3.59
N LYS A 33 2.05 -11.13 4.37
CA LYS A 33 0.66 -10.71 4.66
C LYS A 33 0.60 -9.38 5.39
N SER A 34 1.43 -9.21 6.41
CA SER A 34 1.54 -7.94 7.14
C SER A 34 1.96 -6.78 6.22
N ALA A 35 2.84 -7.05 5.26
CA ALA A 35 3.24 -6.06 4.26
C ALA A 35 2.09 -5.67 3.31
N LEU A 36 1.24 -6.62 2.90
CA LEU A 36 0.05 -6.33 2.08
C LEU A 36 -0.98 -5.49 2.85
N ASP A 37 -1.08 -5.65 4.18
CA ASP A 37 -1.99 -4.86 5.02
C ASP A 37 -1.59 -3.38 5.13
N MET A 38 -0.33 -3.06 4.87
CA MET A 38 0.14 -1.67 4.81
C MET A 38 -0.35 -0.92 3.57
N ILE A 39 -0.81 -1.62 2.53
CA ILE A 39 -1.35 -0.99 1.32
C ILE A 39 -2.59 -0.18 1.70
N ASN A 40 -2.61 1.09 1.30
CA ASN A 40 -3.68 2.02 1.65
C ASN A 40 -3.98 2.99 0.49
N VAL A 41 -5.13 3.64 0.57
CA VAL A 41 -5.60 4.63 -0.42
C VAL A 41 -5.77 5.96 0.31
N VAL A 42 -5.15 7.03 -0.20
CA VAL A 42 -5.09 8.33 0.44
C VAL A 42 -5.41 9.45 -0.57
N PRO A 43 -6.31 10.40 -0.23
CA PRO A 43 -7.16 10.41 0.95
C PRO A 43 -8.32 9.41 0.81
N ASN A 44 -8.73 8.78 1.91
CA ASN A 44 -9.94 7.96 1.97
C ASN A 44 -10.68 8.28 3.29
N PRO A 45 -11.86 8.92 3.25
CA PRO A 45 -12.63 9.28 2.05
C PRO A 45 -12.03 10.46 1.27
N TYR A 46 -12.19 10.48 -0.05
CA TYR A 46 -11.86 11.64 -0.89
C TYR A 46 -13.06 12.60 -0.93
N TYR A 47 -12.89 13.82 -0.44
CA TYR A 47 -13.94 14.85 -0.38
C TYR A 47 -13.57 16.06 -1.23
N ALA A 48 -13.80 15.98 -2.54
CA ALA A 48 -13.68 17.10 -3.50
C ALA A 48 -12.32 17.82 -3.58
N PHE A 49 -11.34 17.40 -2.79
CA PHE A 49 -10.04 18.01 -2.64
C PHE A 49 -9.03 17.02 -2.05
N SER A 50 -7.78 17.14 -2.49
CA SER A 50 -6.62 16.43 -1.95
C SER A 50 -5.46 17.39 -1.84
N GLN A 51 -4.66 17.30 -0.76
CA GLN A 51 -3.47 18.13 -0.58
C GLN A 51 -2.39 17.89 -1.67
N TYR A 52 -2.53 16.81 -2.44
CA TYR A 52 -1.64 16.49 -3.56
C TYR A 52 -2.04 17.20 -4.87
N GLU A 53 -3.15 17.92 -4.90
CA GLU A 53 -3.62 18.67 -6.08
C GLU A 53 -2.95 20.04 -6.11
N ARG A 54 -2.43 20.44 -7.29
CA ARG A 54 -1.82 21.77 -7.46
C ARG A 54 -2.81 22.79 -8.00
N THR A 55 -3.81 22.32 -8.74
CA THR A 55 -4.77 23.16 -9.46
C THR A 55 -6.20 22.74 -9.16
N ARG A 56 -7.15 23.69 -9.21
CA ARG A 56 -8.60 23.46 -9.04
C ARG A 56 -9.24 22.51 -10.08
N LEU A 57 -8.51 22.12 -11.10
CA LEU A 57 -8.97 21.19 -12.15
C LEU A 57 -8.43 19.78 -11.95
N GLU A 58 -7.40 19.62 -11.13
CA GLU A 58 -6.80 18.32 -10.87
C GLU A 58 -7.55 17.61 -9.77
N THR A 59 -7.77 16.31 -9.96
CA THR A 59 -8.22 15.39 -8.93
C THR A 59 -7.16 14.31 -8.76
N LYS A 60 -6.68 14.08 -7.52
CA LYS A 60 -5.61 13.10 -7.30
C LYS A 60 -5.79 12.29 -6.02
N VAL A 61 -5.85 10.97 -6.20
CA VAL A 61 -5.81 9.96 -5.14
C VAL A 61 -4.56 9.10 -5.32
N LYS A 62 -3.91 8.74 -4.22
CA LYS A 62 -2.72 7.90 -4.21
C LYS A 62 -3.01 6.57 -3.56
N ILE A 63 -2.55 5.50 -4.19
CA ILE A 63 -2.46 4.18 -3.55
C ILE A 63 -1.00 4.04 -3.08
N THR A 64 -0.81 3.80 -1.79
CA THR A 64 0.50 3.84 -1.12
C THR A 64 0.94 2.46 -0.66
N ASN A 65 2.25 2.32 -0.43
CA ASN A 65 2.90 1.09 0.03
C ASN A 65 2.74 -0.06 -0.96
N LEU A 66 2.73 0.25 -2.25
CA LEU A 66 2.69 -0.75 -3.31
C LEU A 66 4.08 -1.37 -3.52
N PRO A 67 4.17 -2.69 -3.77
CA PRO A 67 5.41 -3.34 -4.15
C PRO A 67 5.83 -2.94 -5.57
N GLU A 68 7.05 -3.29 -5.97
CA GLU A 68 7.61 -2.90 -7.27
C GLU A 68 6.79 -3.40 -8.46
N ARG A 69 6.28 -4.63 -8.35
CA ARG A 69 5.44 -5.31 -9.34
C ARG A 69 4.08 -5.64 -8.77
N CYS A 70 3.03 -5.02 -9.29
CA CYS A 70 1.65 -5.32 -8.93
C CYS A 70 0.66 -4.87 -9.99
N THR A 71 -0.51 -5.48 -9.97
CA THR A 71 -1.66 -5.06 -10.78
C THR A 71 -2.70 -4.44 -9.87
N VAL A 72 -3.12 -3.21 -10.17
CA VAL A 72 -4.17 -2.51 -9.43
C VAL A 72 -5.40 -2.42 -10.32
N ASN A 73 -6.47 -3.10 -9.92
CA ASN A 73 -7.76 -3.08 -10.59
C ASN A 73 -8.78 -2.33 -9.75
N ILE A 74 -9.51 -1.42 -10.38
CA ILE A 74 -10.52 -0.59 -9.73
C ILE A 74 -11.89 -0.98 -10.27
N TYR A 75 -12.79 -1.35 -9.36
CA TYR A 75 -14.13 -1.81 -9.67
C TYR A 75 -15.19 -0.92 -9.01
N THR A 76 -16.36 -0.87 -9.64
CA THR A 76 -17.58 -0.42 -8.97
C THR A 76 -18.08 -1.48 -7.98
N VAL A 77 -18.97 -1.11 -7.06
CA VAL A 77 -19.66 -2.07 -6.17
C VAL A 77 -20.44 -3.16 -6.92
N ASN A 78 -20.82 -2.91 -8.17
CA ASN A 78 -21.52 -3.85 -9.04
C ASN A 78 -20.55 -4.80 -9.79
N GLY A 79 -19.23 -4.74 -9.51
CA GLY A 79 -18.21 -5.59 -10.14
C GLY A 79 -17.73 -5.12 -11.53
N LYS A 80 -18.21 -3.98 -12.04
CA LYS A 80 -17.73 -3.43 -13.31
C LYS A 80 -16.33 -2.84 -13.15
N LEU A 81 -15.40 -3.25 -14.03
CA LEU A 81 -14.05 -2.68 -14.12
C LEU A 81 -14.13 -1.21 -14.59
N VAL A 82 -13.50 -0.32 -13.82
CA VAL A 82 -13.41 1.12 -14.07
C VAL A 82 -12.06 1.45 -14.68
N ARG A 83 -10.99 0.92 -14.08
CA ARG A 83 -9.61 1.12 -14.51
C ARG A 83 -8.72 -0.02 -14.03
N SER A 84 -7.66 -0.27 -14.79
CA SER A 84 -6.60 -1.19 -14.42
C SER A 84 -5.27 -0.47 -14.62
N PHE A 85 -4.33 -0.72 -13.71
CA PHE A 85 -2.96 -0.23 -13.78
C PHE A 85 -2.00 -1.40 -13.58
N GLU A 86 -1.08 -1.54 -14.51
CA GLU A 86 0.07 -2.44 -14.36
C GLU A 86 1.26 -1.62 -13.88
N LYS A 87 1.87 -2.06 -12.79
CA LYS A 87 2.99 -1.38 -12.17
C LYS A 87 4.22 -2.29 -12.24
N ASP A 88 5.29 -1.77 -12.82
CA ASP A 88 6.64 -2.37 -12.88
C ASP A 88 7.69 -1.26 -12.65
N SER A 89 7.68 -0.70 -11.44
CA SER A 89 8.51 0.47 -11.11
C SER A 89 8.90 0.47 -9.63
N PRO A 90 10.08 0.99 -9.24
CA PRO A 90 10.50 1.06 -7.84
C PRO A 90 9.67 2.04 -6.98
N VAL A 91 8.83 2.89 -7.57
CA VAL A 91 8.06 3.90 -6.83
C VAL A 91 6.93 3.25 -6.00
N THR A 92 6.92 3.38 -4.69
CA THR A 92 5.95 2.70 -3.80
C THR A 92 4.53 3.29 -3.79
N SER A 93 4.21 4.18 -4.74
CA SER A 93 2.91 4.83 -4.86
C SER A 93 2.40 4.84 -6.30
N LEU A 94 1.08 4.80 -6.45
CA LEU A 94 0.41 4.97 -7.73
C LEU A 94 -0.62 6.10 -7.63
N ASP A 95 -0.59 7.00 -8.61
CA ASP A 95 -1.50 8.14 -8.69
C ASP A 95 -2.68 7.79 -9.60
N TRP A 96 -3.89 7.94 -9.07
CA TRP A 96 -5.12 7.85 -9.81
C TRP A 96 -5.80 9.21 -9.85
N ASP A 97 -6.10 9.66 -11.06
CA ASP A 97 -6.77 10.91 -11.39
C ASP A 97 -8.31 10.87 -11.23
N LEU A 98 -8.86 9.78 -10.68
CA LEU A 98 -10.31 9.53 -10.60
C LEU A 98 -11.01 9.45 -11.96
N THR A 99 -10.28 9.04 -13.01
CA THR A 99 -10.88 8.78 -14.33
C THR A 99 -10.91 7.28 -14.65
N ASN A 100 -11.79 6.89 -15.57
CA ASN A 100 -11.88 5.52 -16.08
C ASN A 100 -10.82 5.25 -17.18
N GLN A 101 -10.83 4.07 -17.79
CA GLN A 101 -9.92 3.72 -18.90
C GLN A 101 -9.99 4.67 -20.12
N LYS A 102 -11.11 5.38 -20.31
CA LYS A 102 -11.31 6.36 -21.39
C LYS A 102 -11.02 7.80 -20.96
N ALA A 103 -10.32 7.99 -19.82
CA ALA A 103 -10.04 9.30 -19.23
C ALA A 103 -11.30 10.13 -18.90
N ILE A 104 -12.45 9.48 -18.71
CA ILE A 104 -13.69 10.15 -18.29
C ILE A 104 -13.75 10.13 -16.76
N PRO A 105 -14.01 11.27 -16.08
CA PRO A 105 -14.20 11.33 -14.64
C PRO A 105 -15.28 10.36 -14.16
N ILE A 106 -15.01 9.68 -13.05
CA ILE A 106 -15.98 8.76 -12.44
C ILE A 106 -17.03 9.54 -11.64
N ALA A 107 -18.15 8.88 -11.33
CA ALA A 107 -19.17 9.43 -10.46
C ALA A 107 -18.74 9.37 -8.98
N SER A 108 -19.34 10.20 -8.14
CA SER A 108 -19.23 10.05 -6.69
C SER A 108 -19.83 8.73 -6.24
N GLY A 109 -19.15 8.03 -5.32
CA GLY A 109 -19.62 6.75 -4.80
C GLY A 109 -18.53 5.91 -4.17
N ILE A 110 -18.87 4.65 -3.92
CA ILE A 110 -17.97 3.64 -3.37
C ILE A 110 -17.37 2.83 -4.51
N TYR A 111 -16.06 2.59 -4.43
CA TYR A 111 -15.28 1.78 -5.34
C TYR A 111 -14.47 0.74 -4.56
N LEU A 112 -14.18 -0.37 -5.23
CA LEU A 112 -13.34 -1.44 -4.73
C LEU A 112 -12.01 -1.39 -5.47
N ILE A 113 -10.91 -1.31 -4.74
CA ILE A 113 -9.56 -1.33 -5.29
C ILE A 113 -8.96 -2.68 -4.94
N HIS A 114 -8.72 -3.50 -5.95
CA HIS A 114 -8.09 -4.81 -5.84
C HIS A 114 -6.64 -4.67 -6.27
N VAL A 115 -5.73 -4.97 -5.37
CA VAL A 115 -4.29 -4.98 -5.62
C VAL A 115 -3.83 -6.43 -5.61
N GLU A 116 -3.32 -6.88 -6.74
CA GLU A 116 -2.78 -8.21 -6.94
C GLU A 116 -1.26 -8.14 -7.03
N VAL A 117 -0.58 -8.97 -6.24
CA VAL A 117 0.88 -9.05 -6.19
C VAL A 117 1.29 -10.48 -6.55
N PRO A 118 2.02 -10.68 -7.67
CA PRO A 118 2.33 -12.01 -8.16
C PRO A 118 3.18 -12.79 -7.14
N GLY A 119 2.72 -14.00 -6.79
CA GLY A 119 3.42 -14.90 -5.87
C GLY A 119 3.30 -14.59 -4.38
N ILE A 120 2.60 -13.51 -4.00
CA ILE A 120 2.44 -13.08 -2.60
C ILE A 120 0.97 -13.18 -2.16
N GLY A 121 0.06 -12.59 -2.94
CA GLY A 121 -1.35 -12.55 -2.62
C GLY A 121 -2.06 -11.31 -3.16
N GLU A 122 -3.25 -11.06 -2.62
CA GLU A 122 -4.12 -9.98 -3.03
C GLU A 122 -4.67 -9.18 -1.85
N ARG A 123 -5.00 -7.91 -2.09
CA ARG A 123 -5.60 -7.00 -1.11
C ARG A 123 -6.74 -6.22 -1.72
N VAL A 124 -7.92 -6.27 -1.10
CA VAL A 124 -9.10 -5.50 -1.54
C VAL A 124 -9.39 -4.35 -0.58
N LEU A 125 -9.34 -3.12 -1.08
CA LEU A 125 -9.66 -1.91 -0.33
C LEU A 125 -11.02 -1.33 -0.74
N LYS A 126 -11.71 -0.71 0.21
CA LYS A 126 -12.93 0.06 -0.03
C LYS A 126 -12.56 1.53 -0.04
N PHE A 127 -12.90 2.22 -1.12
CA PHE A 127 -12.61 3.63 -1.32
C PHE A 127 -13.90 4.39 -1.58
N PHE A 128 -14.09 5.54 -0.91
CA PHE A 128 -15.19 6.45 -1.20
C PHE A 128 -14.67 7.74 -1.83
N CYS A 129 -15.33 8.15 -2.91
CA CYS A 129 -15.09 9.40 -3.60
C CYS A 129 -16.34 10.28 -3.61
N GLY A 130 -16.22 11.51 -3.12
CA GLY A 130 -17.15 12.60 -3.39
C GLY A 130 -16.53 13.59 -4.37
N MET A 131 -16.94 13.55 -5.63
CA MET A 131 -16.52 14.51 -6.65
C MET A 131 -17.22 15.87 -6.45
N ARG A 132 -16.48 16.96 -6.69
CA ARG A 132 -17.08 18.29 -6.86
C ARG A 132 -17.70 18.41 -8.25
N GLN A 133 -18.71 19.26 -8.37
CA GLN A 133 -19.11 19.77 -9.68
C GLN A 133 -17.95 20.57 -10.27
N VAL A 134 -17.62 20.31 -11.53
CA VAL A 134 -16.63 21.10 -12.25
C VAL A 134 -17.28 22.44 -12.57
N ASP A 135 -16.89 23.48 -11.84
CA ASP A 135 -17.30 24.85 -12.13
C ASP A 135 -16.36 25.42 -13.20
N LEU A 136 -16.88 25.55 -14.43
CA LEU A 136 -16.16 26.15 -15.56
C LEU A 136 -16.41 27.66 -15.68
N GLN A 137 -17.25 28.27 -14.83
CA GLN A 137 -17.40 29.73 -14.82
C GLN A 137 -16.24 30.37 -14.04
N GLY A 138 -15.25 30.88 -14.77
CA GLY A 138 -14.16 31.69 -14.20
C GLY A 138 -12.74 31.30 -14.63
N ILE A 139 -12.56 30.75 -15.84
CA ILE A 139 -11.31 30.86 -16.60
C ILE A 139 -11.29 32.20 -17.34
#